data_AF-A0A6J0KDY4-F1
#
_entry.id   AF-A0A6J0KDY4-F1
#
_cell.length_a   1.000
_cell.length_b   1.000
_cell.length_c   1.000
_cell.angle_alpha   90.00
_cell.angle_beta   90.00
_cell.angle_gamma   90.00
#
_symmetry.space_group_name_H-M   'P 1'
#
loop_
_entity.id
_entity.type
_entity.pdbx_description
1 polymer ?
#
loop_
_entity_poly.entity_id
_entity_poly.type
_entity_poly.pdbx_seq_one_letter_code
_entity_poly.pdbx_strand_id
1 'polypeptide(L)'
;MGEEEASKGEDTVEEIRRMSGYGGDVIAVGGFPTSDSESDSDLAAAEIMIIWAIQGPTSFAPNTLVSQSSLELRLDACGHSLSILQSPCSLNTPGVTGSVMWDSGVVLGKFLEHSVDSKLLSLEAKKIVELGSGCGLVGCVAALLGGNVVLTDLPDRLRLLKKNVDTNLQRGGNTRGSAVVQELVWGDDPDPDLIEPFPDYVLGSDVIYSEEAVHHLIQTLVQLCGDQTTIFLSGELRNDAVLEYFLESALKHFAIGRVEQTQWHPDYRSRRVVLYVLEKKSKRCLADVSSLNQSC
;
A
#
# COMPACT_ATOMS: atom_id res chain seq x y z
N MET A 1 -24.04 -45.34 -17.41
CA MET A 1 -23.09 -44.51 -18.16
C MET A 1 -23.50 -43.08 -17.86
N GLY A 2 -22.80 -42.47 -16.91
CA GLY A 2 -23.04 -41.09 -16.52
C GLY A 2 -22.46 -40.17 -17.58
N GLU A 3 -23.25 -39.21 -18.02
CA GLU A 3 -22.76 -38.09 -18.80
C GLU A 3 -22.24 -37.05 -17.78
N GLU A 4 -20.92 -36.87 -17.77
CA GLU A 4 -20.27 -35.69 -17.19
C GLU A 4 -20.59 -34.51 -18.10
N GLU A 5 -21.55 -33.67 -17.71
CA GLU A 5 -21.63 -32.32 -18.25
C GLU A 5 -20.55 -31.47 -17.58
N ALA A 6 -19.50 -31.22 -18.34
CA ALA A 6 -18.43 -30.29 -18.00
C ALA A 6 -19.01 -28.90 -17.72
N SER A 7 -18.82 -28.41 -16.49
CA SER A 7 -19.05 -27.00 -16.17
C SER A 7 -18.07 -26.15 -16.97
N LYS A 8 -18.58 -25.38 -17.93
CA LYS A 8 -17.82 -24.28 -18.53
C LYS A 8 -17.53 -23.29 -17.41
N GLY A 9 -16.25 -23.16 -17.03
CA GLY A 9 -15.80 -22.04 -16.23
C GLY A 9 -16.09 -20.76 -17.00
N GLU A 10 -16.79 -19.83 -16.38
CA GLU A 10 -16.79 -18.45 -16.83
C GLU A 10 -15.36 -17.94 -16.66
N ASP A 11 -14.64 -17.80 -17.79
CA ASP A 11 -13.41 -17.02 -17.84
C ASP A 11 -13.81 -15.57 -17.51
N THR A 12 -13.75 -15.20 -16.23
CA THR A 12 -13.81 -13.80 -15.81
C THR A 12 -12.57 -13.11 -16.39
N VAL A 13 -12.73 -12.42 -17.51
CA VAL A 13 -11.63 -11.68 -18.15
C VAL A 13 -11.24 -10.55 -17.19
N GLU A 14 -10.09 -10.69 -16.53
CA GLU A 14 -9.53 -9.64 -15.68
C GLU A 14 -9.37 -8.35 -16.49
N GLU A 15 -10.01 -7.28 -16.03
CA GLU A 15 -9.98 -6.00 -16.72
C GLU A 15 -8.66 -5.26 -16.42
N ILE A 16 -7.83 -5.06 -17.44
CA ILE A 16 -6.53 -4.38 -17.30
C ILE A 16 -6.70 -2.87 -17.48
N ARG A 17 -6.19 -2.08 -16.54
CA ARG A 17 -6.25 -0.61 -16.52
C ARG A 17 -4.87 0.01 -16.29
N ARG A 18 -4.77 1.30 -16.60
CA ARG A 18 -3.60 2.15 -16.29
C ARG A 18 -4.00 3.24 -15.31
N MET A 19 -3.11 3.51 -14.37
CA MET A 19 -3.25 4.58 -13.39
C MET A 19 -2.40 5.78 -13.83
N SER A 20 -2.77 6.99 -13.43
CA SER A 20 -2.07 8.20 -13.85
C SER A 20 -0.63 8.33 -13.31
N GLY A 21 -0.38 7.92 -12.06
CA GLY A 21 0.94 8.02 -11.42
C GLY A 21 1.77 6.74 -11.42
N TYR A 22 1.30 5.67 -12.06
CA TYR A 22 2.02 4.40 -12.24
C TYR A 22 1.99 3.96 -13.71
N GLY A 23 3.16 3.82 -14.32
CA GLY A 23 3.31 3.48 -15.74
C GLY A 23 3.10 2.00 -16.06
N GLY A 24 2.98 1.14 -15.06
CA GLY A 24 2.60 -0.27 -15.24
C GLY A 24 1.09 -0.45 -15.36
N ASP A 25 0.69 -1.67 -15.70
CA ASP A 25 -0.71 -2.04 -15.83
C ASP A 25 -1.23 -2.59 -14.49
N VAL A 26 -2.50 -2.39 -14.18
CA VAL A 26 -3.15 -2.92 -12.97
C VAL A 26 -4.37 -3.74 -13.37
N ILE A 27 -4.66 -4.80 -12.60
CA ILE A 27 -5.92 -5.52 -12.68
C ILE A 27 -6.95 -4.68 -11.93
N ALA A 28 -8.00 -4.22 -12.62
CA ALA A 28 -9.02 -3.37 -12.04
C ALA A 28 -9.79 -4.13 -10.95
N VAL A 29 -9.85 -3.54 -9.76
CA VAL A 29 -10.71 -4.00 -8.66
C VAL A 29 -12.04 -3.28 -8.72
N GLY A 30 -12.02 -1.97 -8.95
CA GLY A 30 -13.26 -1.20 -9.07
C GLY A 30 -13.07 0.31 -9.06
N GLY A 31 -14.17 1.02 -9.26
CA GLY A 31 -14.22 2.48 -9.18
C GLY A 31 -13.78 3.24 -10.43
N PHE A 32 -13.72 2.56 -11.58
CA PHE A 32 -13.43 3.17 -12.89
C PHE A 32 -14.70 3.60 -13.62
N PRO A 33 -14.65 4.58 -14.55
CA PRO A 33 -15.85 5.18 -15.17
C PRO A 33 -16.70 4.29 -16.10
N THR A 34 -16.32 3.03 -16.33
CA THR A 34 -16.95 2.17 -17.36
C THR A 34 -17.22 0.74 -16.90
N SER A 35 -17.08 0.42 -15.61
CA SER A 35 -17.55 -0.87 -15.10
C SER A 35 -19.08 -0.82 -15.01
N ASP A 36 -19.74 -1.90 -15.43
CA ASP A 36 -21.18 -2.09 -15.22
C ASP A 36 -21.56 -1.86 -13.75
N SER A 37 -22.85 -1.65 -13.49
CA SER A 37 -23.42 -1.23 -12.20
C SER A 37 -23.35 -2.29 -11.09
N GLU A 38 -22.19 -2.89 -10.88
CA GLU A 38 -21.91 -3.75 -9.74
C GLU A 38 -21.72 -2.88 -8.49
N SER A 39 -22.21 -3.37 -7.35
CA SER A 39 -22.08 -2.63 -6.10
C SER A 39 -20.62 -2.68 -5.61
N ASP A 40 -20.18 -1.66 -4.86
CA ASP A 40 -18.83 -1.64 -4.27
C ASP A 40 -18.57 -2.88 -3.37
N SER A 41 -19.64 -3.46 -2.79
CA SER A 41 -19.57 -4.69 -1.99
C SER A 41 -19.34 -5.93 -2.86
N ASP A 42 -20.03 -6.05 -3.99
CA ASP A 42 -19.83 -7.17 -4.93
C ASP A 42 -18.40 -7.17 -5.49
N LEU A 43 -17.87 -5.99 -5.83
CA LEU A 43 -16.50 -5.82 -6.32
C LEU A 43 -15.46 -6.20 -5.26
N ALA A 44 -15.67 -5.78 -4.01
CA ALA A 44 -14.80 -6.16 -2.89
C ALA A 44 -14.81 -7.68 -2.68
N ALA A 45 -15.99 -8.29 -2.61
CA ALA A 45 -16.14 -9.74 -2.45
C ALA A 45 -15.50 -10.52 -3.61
N ALA A 46 -15.66 -10.06 -4.86
CA ALA A 46 -15.05 -10.66 -6.03
C ALA A 46 -13.51 -10.65 -5.95
N GLU A 47 -12.91 -9.52 -5.56
CA GLU A 47 -11.46 -9.42 -5.41
C GLU A 47 -10.94 -10.31 -4.27
N ILE A 48 -11.65 -10.39 -3.14
CA ILE A 48 -11.32 -11.35 -2.08
C ILE A 48 -11.33 -12.78 -2.65
N MET A 49 -12.39 -13.19 -3.35
CA MET A 49 -12.47 -14.54 -3.92
C MET A 49 -11.31 -14.84 -4.88
N ILE A 50 -10.94 -13.89 -5.76
CA ILE A 50 -9.82 -14.01 -6.70
C ILE A 50 -8.49 -14.15 -5.96
N ILE A 51 -8.23 -13.25 -5.01
CA ILE A 51 -7.01 -13.26 -4.23
C ILE A 51 -6.87 -14.61 -3.52
N TRP A 52 -7.91 -15.08 -2.84
CA TRP A 52 -7.85 -16.32 -2.08
C TRP A 52 -7.69 -17.55 -2.98
N ALA A 53 -8.27 -17.54 -4.18
CA ALA A 53 -8.11 -18.59 -5.18
C ALA A 53 -6.69 -18.65 -5.76
N ILE A 54 -6.09 -17.49 -6.10
CA ILE A 54 -4.77 -17.41 -6.74
C ILE A 54 -3.64 -17.59 -5.72
N GLN A 55 -3.79 -16.95 -4.56
CA GLN A 55 -2.69 -16.77 -3.62
C GLN A 55 -2.62 -17.86 -2.55
N GLY A 56 -3.73 -18.53 -2.25
CA GLY A 56 -3.80 -19.62 -1.27
C GLY A 56 -3.05 -19.33 0.04
N PRO A 57 -3.30 -18.19 0.72
CA PRO A 57 -2.45 -17.66 1.78
C PRO A 57 -2.28 -18.61 2.98
N THR A 58 -3.24 -19.52 3.20
CA THR A 58 -3.19 -20.56 4.24
C THR A 58 -2.14 -21.65 3.97
N SER A 59 -1.68 -21.79 2.73
CA SER A 59 -0.68 -22.81 2.33
C SER A 59 0.77 -22.32 2.37
N PHE A 60 1.00 -21.02 2.57
CA PHE A 60 2.33 -20.40 2.61
C PHE A 60 2.70 -19.92 4.01
N ALA A 61 3.97 -20.04 4.38
CA ALA A 61 4.46 -19.51 5.64
C ALA A 61 4.40 -17.97 5.65
N PRO A 62 3.95 -17.32 6.73
CA PRO A 62 4.06 -15.88 6.89
C PRO A 62 5.53 -15.47 7.11
N ASN A 63 5.87 -14.22 6.79
CA ASN A 63 7.16 -13.60 7.11
C ASN A 63 8.38 -14.37 6.55
N THR A 64 8.36 -14.61 5.24
CA THR A 64 9.43 -15.32 4.52
C THR A 64 10.67 -14.45 4.28
N LEU A 65 10.50 -13.13 4.22
CA LEU A 65 11.58 -12.18 3.91
C LEU A 65 12.18 -11.57 5.19
N VAL A 66 11.42 -11.56 6.29
CA VAL A 66 11.81 -10.90 7.53
C VAL A 66 11.72 -11.84 8.73
N SER A 67 12.64 -11.65 9.68
CA SER A 67 12.59 -12.35 10.97
C SER A 67 12.27 -11.37 12.08
N GLN A 68 11.06 -11.47 12.66
CA GLN A 68 10.66 -10.61 13.78
C GLN A 68 11.38 -10.94 15.09
N SER A 69 12.10 -12.05 15.20
CA SER A 69 12.96 -12.31 16.37
C SER A 69 14.31 -11.59 16.28
N SER A 70 14.68 -11.09 15.10
CA SER A 70 15.91 -10.32 14.90
C SER A 70 15.74 -8.87 15.38
N LEU A 71 16.81 -8.29 15.93
CA LEU A 71 16.88 -6.87 16.29
C LEU A 71 17.20 -5.96 15.11
N GLU A 72 17.58 -6.54 13.96
CA GLU A 72 18.00 -5.82 12.77
C GLU A 72 17.60 -6.60 11.51
N LEU A 73 17.06 -5.90 10.53
CA LEU A 73 16.90 -6.38 9.17
C LEU A 73 17.95 -5.70 8.29
N ARG A 74 18.71 -6.48 7.52
CA ARG A 74 19.61 -5.97 6.49
C ARG A 74 19.01 -6.21 5.11
N LEU A 75 18.99 -5.17 4.29
CA LEU A 75 18.45 -5.24 2.93
C LEU A 75 19.25 -4.36 1.99
N ASP A 76 19.67 -4.91 0.86
CA ASP A 76 20.30 -4.13 -0.20
C ASP A 76 19.23 -3.51 -1.11
N ALA A 77 19.23 -2.19 -1.21
CA ALA A 77 18.32 -1.41 -2.03
C ALA A 77 18.99 -0.12 -2.53
N CYS A 78 18.75 0.22 -3.78
CA CYS A 78 19.25 1.40 -4.49
C CYS A 78 20.78 1.53 -4.43
N GLY A 79 21.50 0.40 -4.46
CA GLY A 79 22.96 0.36 -4.30
C GLY A 79 23.48 0.64 -2.89
N HIS A 80 22.60 0.63 -1.87
CA HIS A 80 22.92 0.84 -0.47
C HIS A 80 22.57 -0.41 0.34
N SER A 81 23.34 -0.68 1.40
CA SER A 81 23.00 -1.73 2.37
C SER A 81 22.29 -1.09 3.57
N LEU A 82 20.98 -1.27 3.63
CA LEU A 82 20.13 -0.72 4.68
C LEU A 82 20.20 -1.59 5.93
N SER A 83 20.28 -0.95 7.09
CA SER A 83 20.20 -1.56 8.42
C SER A 83 18.99 -0.99 9.15
N ILE A 84 17.90 -1.77 9.18
CA ILE A 84 16.64 -1.39 9.82
C ILE A 84 16.57 -2.04 11.21
N LEU A 85 16.61 -1.24 12.25
CA LEU A 85 16.48 -1.72 13.62
C LEU A 85 15.02 -2.06 13.93
N GLN A 86 14.85 -3.14 14.69
CA GLN A 86 13.57 -3.67 15.15
C GLN A 86 13.56 -3.72 16.68
N SER A 87 12.37 -3.69 17.27
CA SER A 87 12.12 -3.92 18.71
C SER A 87 11.10 -5.04 18.91
N PRO A 88 11.51 -6.31 18.77
CA PRO A 88 10.63 -7.48 18.91
C PRO A 88 9.94 -7.59 20.27
N CYS A 89 10.60 -7.14 21.33
CA CYS A 89 10.04 -7.18 22.69
C CYS A 89 8.72 -6.40 22.80
N SER A 90 8.51 -5.42 21.91
CA SER A 90 7.31 -4.60 21.86
C SER A 90 6.10 -5.33 21.26
N LEU A 91 6.30 -6.43 20.50
CA LEU A 91 5.20 -7.24 19.94
C LEU A 91 4.33 -7.92 21.01
N ASN A 92 4.84 -8.09 22.23
CA ASN A 92 4.07 -8.65 23.34
C ASN A 92 3.00 -7.69 23.87
N THR A 93 2.97 -6.44 23.39
CA THR A 93 1.95 -5.45 23.75
C THR A 93 0.88 -5.42 22.64
N PRO A 94 -0.40 -5.68 22.95
CA PRO A 94 -1.48 -5.58 21.98
C PRO A 94 -1.49 -4.22 21.28
N GLY A 95 -1.62 -4.21 19.96
CA GLY A 95 -1.62 -2.99 19.15
C GLY A 95 -0.23 -2.42 18.80
N VAL A 96 0.86 -3.06 19.24
CA VAL A 96 2.23 -2.61 18.93
C VAL A 96 2.85 -3.48 17.84
N THR A 97 2.52 -3.17 16.58
CA THR A 97 3.01 -3.89 15.39
C THR A 97 4.09 -3.11 14.61
N GLY A 98 4.11 -1.78 14.73
CA GLY A 98 5.05 -0.90 14.02
C GLY A 98 6.51 -0.92 14.51
N SER A 99 6.84 -1.80 15.46
CA SER A 99 8.20 -1.93 16.00
C SER A 99 9.05 -3.00 15.29
N VAL A 100 8.47 -3.74 14.35
CA VAL A 100 9.15 -4.78 13.58
C VAL A 100 8.85 -4.63 12.10
N MET A 101 9.65 -5.28 11.27
CA MET A 101 9.43 -5.35 9.84
C MET A 101 8.46 -6.46 9.49
N TRP A 102 7.75 -6.25 8.38
CA TRP A 102 6.81 -7.17 7.78
C TRP A 102 7.19 -7.41 6.31
N ASP A 103 6.82 -8.57 5.76
CA ASP A 103 7.13 -8.93 4.37
C ASP A 103 6.63 -7.87 3.38
N SER A 104 5.43 -7.30 3.61
CA SER A 104 4.84 -6.28 2.73
C SER A 104 5.69 -5.02 2.63
N GLY A 105 6.36 -4.59 3.71
CA GLY A 105 7.29 -3.46 3.67
C GLY A 105 8.53 -3.74 2.81
N VAL A 106 9.05 -4.97 2.84
CA VAL A 106 10.16 -5.38 1.96
C VAL A 106 9.70 -5.45 0.51
N VAL A 107 8.54 -6.07 0.26
CA VAL A 107 7.94 -6.17 -1.08
C VAL A 107 7.69 -4.79 -1.67
N LEU A 108 7.07 -3.87 -0.92
CA LEU A 108 6.79 -2.52 -1.40
C LEU A 108 8.07 -1.72 -1.67
N GLY A 109 9.05 -1.77 -0.76
CA GLY A 109 10.34 -1.11 -0.97
C GLY A 109 11.03 -1.59 -2.26
N LYS A 110 11.13 -2.91 -2.45
CA LYS A 110 11.76 -3.50 -3.64
C LYS A 110 10.91 -3.33 -4.91
N PHE A 111 9.59 -3.25 -4.78
CA PHE A 111 8.70 -2.88 -5.89
C PHE A 111 8.96 -1.46 -6.39
N LEU A 112 9.12 -0.48 -5.48
CA LEU A 112 9.42 0.91 -5.84
C LEU A 112 10.76 1.00 -6.57
N GLU A 113 11.80 0.36 -6.04
CA GLU A 113 13.12 0.29 -6.69
C GLU A 113 13.02 -0.33 -8.09
N HIS A 114 12.40 -1.51 -8.20
CA HIS A 114 12.27 -2.23 -9.47
C HIS A 114 11.46 -1.43 -10.50
N SER A 115 10.42 -0.73 -10.05
CA SER A 115 9.55 0.10 -10.90
C SER A 115 10.28 1.34 -11.41
N VAL A 116 11.15 1.96 -10.60
CA VAL A 116 12.01 3.06 -11.03
C VAL A 116 13.07 2.58 -12.03
N ASP A 117 13.74 1.46 -11.76
CA ASP A 117 14.72 0.86 -12.67
C ASP A 117 14.09 0.49 -14.02
N SER A 118 12.85 0.00 -13.99
CA SER A 118 12.06 -0.35 -15.18
C SER A 118 11.39 0.85 -15.85
N LYS A 119 11.57 2.07 -15.33
CA LYS A 119 10.98 3.33 -15.82
C LYS A 119 9.44 3.35 -15.82
N LEU A 120 8.83 2.53 -14.98
CA LEU A 120 7.38 2.52 -14.73
C LEU A 120 7.00 3.56 -13.66
N LEU A 121 7.95 4.01 -12.86
CA LEU A 121 7.75 5.00 -11.80
C LEU A 121 8.91 6.00 -11.79
N SER A 122 8.65 7.24 -11.37
CA SER A 122 9.69 8.23 -11.08
C SER A 122 9.37 8.92 -9.76
N LEU A 123 10.27 8.76 -8.79
CA LEU A 123 10.16 9.39 -7.46
C LEU A 123 11.04 10.63 -7.31
N GLU A 124 11.83 10.98 -8.33
CA GLU A 124 12.77 12.10 -8.27
C GLU A 124 12.05 13.44 -8.03
N ALA A 125 12.44 14.12 -6.96
CA ALA A 125 11.87 15.40 -6.51
C ALA A 125 10.37 15.35 -6.15
N LYS A 126 9.78 14.17 -6.04
CA LYS A 126 8.36 13.98 -5.71
C LYS A 126 8.08 14.16 -4.23
N LYS A 127 6.96 14.78 -3.88
CA LYS A 127 6.50 14.86 -2.49
C LYS A 127 5.81 13.55 -2.12
N ILE A 128 6.30 12.88 -1.08
CA ILE A 128 5.85 11.56 -0.68
C ILE A 128 5.49 11.57 0.80
N VAL A 129 4.33 11.02 1.16
CA VAL A 129 3.94 10.79 2.55
C VAL A 129 3.80 9.29 2.79
N GLU A 130 4.53 8.74 3.75
CA GLU A 130 4.37 7.35 4.18
C GLU A 130 3.51 7.30 5.45
N LEU A 131 2.42 6.54 5.40
CA LEU A 131 1.51 6.30 6.51
C LEU A 131 1.89 5.02 7.25
N GLY A 132 1.97 5.08 8.59
CA GLY A 132 2.28 3.90 9.40
C GLY A 132 3.65 3.32 9.06
N SER A 133 4.66 4.19 9.01
CA SER A 133 6.00 3.85 8.50
C SER A 133 6.69 2.76 9.31
N GLY A 134 6.30 2.56 10.58
CA GLY A 134 6.85 1.61 11.51
C GLY A 134 8.36 1.79 11.68
N CYS A 135 9.13 0.89 11.08
CA CYS A 135 10.58 0.95 11.09
C CYS A 135 11.17 1.84 9.97
N GLY A 136 10.37 2.27 8.99
CA GLY A 136 10.71 3.27 7.97
C GLY A 136 11.43 2.76 6.74
N LEU A 137 11.39 1.45 6.45
CA LEU A 137 12.11 0.88 5.30
C LEU A 137 11.63 1.48 3.98
N VAL A 138 10.31 1.53 3.74
CA VAL A 138 9.75 1.95 2.45
C VAL A 138 10.08 3.42 2.18
N GLY A 139 9.90 4.31 3.16
CA GLY A 139 10.27 5.71 3.03
C GLY A 139 11.77 5.94 2.87
N CYS A 140 12.63 5.14 3.52
CA CYS A 140 14.08 5.19 3.28
C CYS A 140 14.40 4.85 1.82
N VAL A 141 13.79 3.80 1.27
CA VAL A 141 13.97 3.42 -0.15
C VAL A 141 13.45 4.52 -1.07
N ALA A 142 12.26 5.07 -0.81
CA ALA A 142 11.70 6.16 -1.61
C ALA A 142 12.60 7.42 -1.60
N ALA A 143 13.22 7.75 -0.47
CA ALA A 143 14.17 8.86 -0.37
C ALA A 143 15.49 8.59 -1.13
N LEU A 144 15.99 7.35 -1.10
CA LEU A 144 17.15 6.95 -1.91
C LEU A 144 16.88 7.04 -3.41
N LEU A 145 15.64 6.78 -3.82
CA LEU A 145 15.16 6.93 -5.20
C LEU A 145 14.93 8.40 -5.62
N GLY A 146 15.15 9.37 -4.74
CA GLY A 146 15.06 10.80 -5.05
C GLY A 146 13.82 11.52 -4.51
N GLY A 147 12.96 10.82 -3.76
CA GLY A 147 11.75 11.40 -3.18
C GLY A 147 12.03 12.34 -2.01
N ASN A 148 11.15 13.33 -1.83
CA ASN A 148 11.06 14.16 -0.64
C ASN A 148 10.01 13.56 0.29
N VAL A 149 10.46 12.71 1.22
CA VAL A 149 9.61 11.81 1.99
C VAL A 149 9.34 12.37 3.38
N VAL A 150 8.06 12.37 3.77
CA VAL A 150 7.64 12.55 5.15
C VAL A 150 7.16 11.18 5.66
N LEU A 151 7.95 10.57 6.53
CA LEU A 151 7.61 9.30 7.18
C LEU A 151 6.77 9.60 8.42
N THR A 152 5.54 9.10 8.44
CA THR A 152 4.59 9.36 9.52
C THR A 152 4.22 8.09 10.29
N ASP A 153 4.02 8.26 11.60
CA ASP A 153 3.52 7.22 12.49
C ASP A 153 3.02 7.83 13.81
N LEU A 154 2.55 6.98 14.72
CA LEU A 154 2.15 7.30 16.09
C LEU A 154 3.34 7.82 16.92
N PRO A 155 3.09 8.69 17.92
CA PRO A 155 4.13 9.30 18.76
C PRO A 155 5.16 8.32 19.34
N ASP A 156 4.69 7.13 19.74
CA ASP A 156 5.51 6.11 20.39
C ASP A 156 6.38 5.30 19.41
N ARG A 157 6.19 5.44 18.09
CA ARG A 157 7.02 4.86 17.03
C ARG A 157 8.12 5.80 16.54
N LEU A 158 7.90 7.11 16.63
CA LEU A 158 8.78 8.13 16.05
C LEU A 158 10.24 8.02 16.51
N ARG A 159 10.50 7.57 17.75
CA ARG A 159 11.88 7.40 18.25
C ARG A 159 12.66 6.34 17.48
N LEU A 160 12.04 5.17 17.22
CA LEU A 160 12.68 4.09 16.46
C LEU A 160 12.82 4.50 14.99
N LEU A 161 11.74 5.06 14.44
CA LEU A 161 11.67 5.53 13.06
C LEU A 161 12.78 6.56 12.75
N LYS A 162 12.93 7.62 13.58
CA LYS A 162 14.00 8.61 13.46
C LYS A 162 15.38 7.98 13.47
N LYS A 163 15.63 7.05 14.40
CA LYS A 163 16.91 6.34 14.48
C LYS A 163 17.23 5.56 13.20
N ASN A 164 16.24 4.88 12.61
CA ASN A 164 16.41 4.15 11.37
C ASN A 164 16.68 5.10 10.18
N VAL A 165 15.92 6.19 10.06
CA VAL A 165 16.13 7.21 9.02
C VAL A 165 17.54 7.81 9.12
N ASP A 166 17.97 8.24 10.31
CA ASP A 166 19.30 8.82 10.53
C ASP A 166 20.42 7.83 10.21
N THR A 167 20.24 6.55 10.57
CA THR A 167 21.24 5.49 10.33
C THR A 167 21.44 5.23 8.84
N ASN A 168 20.36 5.26 8.06
CA ASN A 168 20.38 4.83 6.66
C ASN A 168 20.59 5.96 5.66
N LEU A 169 20.15 7.18 5.99
CA LEU A 169 20.12 8.29 5.03
C LEU A 169 21.16 9.38 5.35
N GLN A 170 21.40 9.69 6.62
CA GLN A 170 22.33 10.79 6.96
C GLN A 170 23.80 10.37 7.00
N ARG A 171 24.09 9.08 7.23
CA ARG A 171 25.47 8.56 7.30
C ARG A 171 26.07 8.20 5.93
N GLY A 172 25.23 8.07 4.90
CA GLY A 172 25.63 7.59 3.56
C GLY A 172 26.08 8.67 2.57
N GLY A 173 25.92 9.96 2.91
CA GLY A 173 26.48 11.10 2.15
C GLY A 173 25.99 11.31 0.71
N ASN A 174 25.08 10.47 0.18
CA ASN A 174 24.75 10.45 -1.25
C ASN A 174 23.26 10.20 -1.55
N THR A 175 22.35 10.64 -0.66
CA THR A 175 20.91 10.51 -0.90
C THR A 175 20.44 11.56 -1.90
N ARG A 176 19.76 11.13 -2.98
CA ARG A 176 19.21 12.05 -3.99
C ARG A 176 17.98 12.82 -3.49
N GLY A 177 17.23 12.20 -2.58
CA GLY A 177 16.04 12.78 -1.96
C GLY A 177 16.28 13.25 -0.53
N SER A 178 15.18 13.43 0.19
CA SER A 178 15.16 13.82 1.60
C SER A 178 14.16 12.97 2.37
N ALA A 179 14.38 12.85 3.69
CA ALA A 179 13.45 12.18 4.58
C ALA A 179 13.35 12.95 5.89
N VAL A 180 12.12 13.20 6.31
CA VAL A 180 11.81 13.76 7.63
C VAL A 180 10.79 12.86 8.31
N VAL A 181 10.82 12.84 9.64
CA VAL A 181 9.90 12.03 10.45
C VAL A 181 8.94 12.95 11.19
N GLN A 182 7.64 12.72 11.01
CA GLN A 182 6.57 13.51 11.58
C GLN A 182 5.52 12.62 12.26
N GLU A 183 4.81 13.18 13.23
CA GLU A 183 3.67 12.52 13.84
C GLU A 183 2.45 12.62 12.93
N LEU A 184 1.72 11.51 12.77
CA LEU A 184 0.37 11.53 12.21
C LEU A 184 -0.44 10.38 12.79
N VAL A 185 -1.45 10.72 13.58
CA VAL A 185 -2.48 9.76 14.01
C VAL A 185 -3.57 9.74 12.94
N TRP A 186 -3.91 8.57 12.43
CA TRP A 186 -4.94 8.48 11.40
C TRP A 186 -6.30 8.93 11.94
N GLY A 187 -7.05 9.65 11.12
CA GLY A 187 -8.35 10.21 11.47
C GLY A 187 -8.29 11.60 12.11
N ASP A 188 -7.11 12.04 12.56
CA ASP A 188 -6.87 13.43 12.95
C ASP A 188 -6.61 14.29 11.70
N ASP A 189 -6.77 15.62 11.84
CA ASP A 189 -6.45 16.55 10.75
C ASP A 189 -4.93 16.57 10.48
N PRO A 190 -4.48 16.20 9.26
CA PRO A 190 -3.06 16.24 8.94
C PRO A 190 -2.53 17.66 8.96
N ASP A 191 -1.25 17.82 9.30
CA ASP A 191 -0.57 19.09 9.20
C ASP A 191 -0.70 19.66 7.76
N PRO A 192 -1.02 20.97 7.60
CA PRO A 192 -1.07 21.61 6.28
C PRO A 192 0.17 21.34 5.43
N ASP A 193 1.37 21.21 6.03
CA ASP A 193 2.60 20.91 5.29
C ASP A 193 2.59 19.52 4.63
N LEU A 194 1.75 18.58 5.10
CA LEU A 194 1.52 17.30 4.44
C LEU A 194 0.60 17.45 3.22
N ILE A 195 -0.31 18.42 3.24
CA ILE A 195 -1.40 18.59 2.26
C ILE A 195 -1.07 19.66 1.21
N GLU A 196 -0.26 20.67 1.52
CA GLU A 196 -0.02 21.83 0.65
C GLU A 196 1.44 21.89 0.16
N PRO A 197 1.72 21.72 -1.14
CA PRO A 197 0.84 21.12 -2.15
C PRO A 197 0.57 19.64 -1.83
N PHE A 198 -0.46 19.04 -2.45
CA PHE A 198 -0.77 17.63 -2.21
C PHE A 198 0.45 16.75 -2.55
N PRO A 199 0.67 15.64 -1.82
CA PRO A 199 1.70 14.69 -2.17
C PRO A 199 1.45 14.11 -3.55
N ASP A 200 2.52 13.89 -4.31
CA ASP A 200 2.45 13.12 -5.55
C ASP A 200 2.14 11.65 -5.23
N TYR A 201 2.74 11.13 -4.14
CA TYR A 201 2.57 9.75 -3.72
C TYR A 201 2.26 9.62 -2.23
N VAL A 202 1.33 8.72 -1.91
CA VAL A 202 1.12 8.23 -0.53
C VAL A 202 1.50 6.75 -0.49
N LEU A 203 2.29 6.36 0.50
CA LEU A 203 2.78 4.99 0.66
C LEU A 203 2.25 4.40 1.97
N GLY A 204 2.00 3.10 1.99
CA GLY A 204 1.67 2.37 3.22
C GLY A 204 1.96 0.87 3.09
N SER A 205 2.57 0.28 4.10
CA SER A 205 2.78 -1.17 4.18
C SER A 205 2.22 -1.73 5.48
N ASP A 206 1.38 -2.76 5.38
CA ASP A 206 0.68 -3.39 6.52
C ASP A 206 -0.17 -2.41 7.33
N VAL A 207 -0.76 -1.42 6.67
CA VAL A 207 -1.67 -0.44 7.28
C VAL A 207 -3.13 -0.90 7.37
N ILE A 208 -3.47 -2.03 6.72
CA ILE A 208 -4.81 -2.64 6.72
C ILE A 208 -4.78 -3.86 7.66
N TYR A 209 -5.05 -3.65 8.95
CA TYR A 209 -4.91 -4.71 9.96
C TYR A 209 -6.05 -4.80 11.00
N SER A 210 -6.88 -3.77 11.14
CA SER A 210 -8.10 -3.81 11.95
C SER A 210 -9.20 -2.92 11.37
N GLU A 211 -10.46 -3.27 11.56
CA GLU A 211 -11.62 -2.51 11.05
C GLU A 211 -11.63 -1.07 11.59
N GLU A 212 -11.33 -0.89 12.89
CA GLU A 212 -11.23 0.43 13.51
C GLU A 212 -10.16 1.30 12.83
N ALA A 213 -8.98 0.74 12.56
CA ALA A 213 -7.89 1.45 11.90
C ALA A 213 -8.23 1.79 10.44
N VAL A 214 -8.98 0.92 9.74
CA VAL A 214 -9.39 1.13 8.34
C VAL A 214 -10.24 2.39 8.22
N HIS A 215 -11.20 2.62 9.12
CA HIS A 215 -12.04 3.83 9.05
C HIS A 215 -11.20 5.12 9.09
N HIS A 216 -10.29 5.20 10.06
CA HIS A 216 -9.39 6.33 10.25
C HIS A 216 -8.36 6.48 9.11
N LEU A 217 -7.86 5.35 8.59
CA LEU A 217 -6.97 5.33 7.43
C LEU A 217 -7.64 5.93 6.19
N ILE A 218 -8.89 5.52 5.88
CA ILE A 218 -9.62 6.05 4.72
C ILE A 218 -9.83 7.57 4.85
N GLN A 219 -10.21 8.07 6.02
CA GLN A 219 -10.35 9.51 6.26
C GLN A 219 -9.04 10.25 5.96
N THR A 220 -7.92 9.73 6.46
CA THR A 220 -6.58 10.30 6.26
C THR A 220 -6.18 10.28 4.77
N LEU A 221 -6.41 9.17 4.08
CA LEU A 221 -6.13 9.04 2.64
C LEU A 221 -6.93 10.08 1.83
N VAL A 222 -8.21 10.28 2.15
CA VAL A 222 -9.05 11.28 1.46
C VAL A 222 -8.53 12.71 1.67
N GLN A 223 -8.03 13.03 2.87
CA GLN A 223 -7.45 14.33 3.21
C GLN A 223 -6.10 14.56 2.54
N LEU A 224 -5.26 13.52 2.42
CA LEU A 224 -3.94 13.62 1.78
C LEU A 224 -3.99 13.58 0.24
N CYS A 225 -5.09 13.18 -0.37
CA CYS A 225 -5.13 12.97 -1.83
C CYS A 225 -5.79 14.11 -2.61
N GLY A 226 -5.00 14.71 -3.49
CA GLY A 226 -5.47 15.54 -4.60
C GLY A 226 -5.84 14.71 -5.84
N ASP A 227 -6.18 15.38 -6.93
CA ASP A 227 -6.57 14.73 -8.19
C ASP A 227 -5.39 14.05 -8.93
N GLN A 228 -4.15 14.34 -8.53
CA GLN A 228 -2.92 13.79 -9.12
C GLN A 228 -2.14 12.89 -8.13
N THR A 229 -2.69 12.65 -6.94
CA THR A 229 -2.04 11.81 -5.94
C THR A 229 -2.30 10.34 -6.25
N THR A 230 -1.23 9.55 -6.29
CA THR A 230 -1.32 8.09 -6.44
C THR A 230 -0.90 7.42 -5.13
N ILE A 231 -1.72 6.49 -4.64
CA ILE A 231 -1.45 5.76 -3.40
C ILE A 231 -0.92 4.37 -3.76
N PHE A 232 0.15 3.93 -3.10
CA PHE A 232 0.60 2.53 -3.10
C PHE A 232 0.42 1.92 -1.72
N LEU A 233 -0.44 0.91 -1.61
CA LEU A 233 -0.62 0.15 -0.39
C LEU A 233 -0.17 -1.29 -0.61
N SER A 234 0.60 -1.81 0.32
CA SER A 234 0.91 -3.24 0.39
C SER A 234 0.44 -3.82 1.72
N GLY A 235 0.00 -5.07 1.71
CA GLY A 235 -0.49 -5.71 2.92
C GLY A 235 -0.42 -7.22 2.83
N GLU A 236 -0.12 -7.89 3.95
CA GLU A 236 -0.26 -9.34 4.04
C GLU A 236 -1.73 -9.75 4.20
N LEU A 237 -2.15 -10.78 3.48
CA LEU A 237 -3.46 -11.41 3.54
C LEU A 237 -3.58 -12.23 4.83
N ARG A 238 -4.05 -11.57 5.89
CA ARG A 238 -4.24 -12.18 7.23
C ARG A 238 -5.69 -12.36 7.61
N ASN A 239 -6.53 -11.40 7.24
CA ASN A 239 -7.94 -11.34 7.58
C ASN A 239 -8.70 -10.79 6.37
N ASP A 240 -9.52 -11.66 5.77
CA ASP A 240 -10.39 -11.34 4.64
C ASP A 240 -11.42 -10.28 5.00
N ALA A 241 -12.10 -10.41 6.13
CA ALA A 241 -13.13 -9.45 6.55
C ALA A 241 -12.58 -8.01 6.69
N VAL A 242 -11.38 -7.85 7.24
CA VAL A 242 -10.73 -6.52 7.35
C VAL A 242 -10.37 -5.97 5.97
N LEU A 243 -9.87 -6.82 5.07
CA LEU A 243 -9.51 -6.41 3.72
C LEU A 243 -10.77 -6.06 2.89
N GLU A 244 -11.83 -6.85 3.02
CA GLU A 244 -13.13 -6.61 2.40
C GLU A 244 -13.70 -5.27 2.87
N TYR A 245 -13.75 -5.05 4.19
CA TYR A 245 -14.19 -3.77 4.76
C TYR A 245 -13.35 -2.57 4.26
N PHE A 246 -12.04 -2.76 4.11
CA PHE A 246 -11.18 -1.75 3.50
C PHE A 246 -11.55 -1.49 2.04
N LEU A 247 -11.69 -2.52 1.20
CA LEU A 247 -12.02 -2.39 -0.21
C LEU A 247 -13.39 -1.70 -0.39
N GLU A 248 -14.42 -2.15 0.33
CA GLU A 248 -15.75 -1.53 0.31
C GLU A 248 -15.72 -0.04 0.70
N SER A 249 -14.91 0.31 1.68
CA SER A 249 -14.79 1.69 2.16
C SER A 249 -13.95 2.56 1.20
N ALA A 250 -12.87 2.01 0.65
CA ALA A 250 -11.98 2.69 -0.27
C ALA A 250 -12.64 2.92 -1.64
N LEU A 251 -13.40 1.94 -2.15
CA LEU A 251 -14.09 2.04 -3.44
C LEU A 251 -15.07 3.22 -3.49
N LYS A 252 -15.62 3.67 -2.37
CA LYS A 252 -16.48 4.88 -2.32
C LYS A 252 -15.75 6.16 -2.78
N HIS A 253 -14.43 6.20 -2.65
CA HIS A 253 -13.63 7.40 -2.87
C HIS A 253 -12.57 7.26 -3.96
N PHE A 254 -12.10 6.04 -4.21
CA PHE A 254 -10.95 5.75 -5.06
C PHE A 254 -11.29 4.75 -6.17
N ALA A 255 -10.62 4.90 -7.31
CA ALA A 255 -10.42 3.82 -8.26
C ALA A 255 -9.26 2.96 -7.75
N ILE A 256 -9.44 1.64 -7.73
CA ILE A 256 -8.49 0.69 -7.14
C ILE A 256 -8.07 -0.32 -8.20
N GLY A 257 -6.76 -0.53 -8.32
CA GLY A 257 -6.20 -1.61 -9.11
C GLY A 257 -5.19 -2.43 -8.32
N ARG A 258 -5.15 -3.74 -8.55
CA ARG A 258 -4.14 -4.66 -8.01
C ARG A 258 -2.97 -4.79 -8.98
N VAL A 259 -1.75 -4.68 -8.48
CA VAL A 259 -0.54 -4.92 -9.27
C VAL A 259 -0.25 -6.41 -9.33
N GLU A 260 -0.08 -6.94 -10.54
CA GLU A 260 0.27 -8.33 -10.74
C GLU A 260 1.73 -8.62 -10.33
N GLN A 261 1.99 -9.77 -9.72
CA GLN A 261 3.33 -10.12 -9.19
C GLN A 261 4.43 -10.21 -10.26
N THR A 262 4.05 -10.32 -11.53
CA THR A 262 4.96 -10.28 -12.68
C THR A 262 5.68 -8.94 -12.82
N GLN A 263 5.11 -7.87 -12.27
CA GLN A 263 5.66 -6.52 -12.24
C GLN A 263 6.45 -6.22 -10.96
N TRP A 264 6.54 -7.17 -10.03
CA TRP A 264 7.28 -7.00 -8.78
C TRP A 264 8.74 -7.41 -8.96
N HIS A 265 9.59 -7.07 -7.99
CA HIS A 265 10.95 -7.57 -7.98
C HIS A 265 10.95 -9.12 -7.92
N PRO A 266 11.67 -9.81 -8.82
CA PRO A 266 11.59 -11.28 -8.96
C PRO A 266 11.97 -12.05 -7.69
N ASP A 267 12.93 -11.53 -6.93
CA ASP A 267 13.43 -12.15 -5.70
C ASP A 267 12.69 -11.74 -4.41
N TYR A 268 11.93 -10.63 -4.44
CA TYR A 268 11.26 -10.06 -3.26
C TYR A 268 9.76 -9.98 -3.48
N ARG A 269 9.16 -11.16 -3.65
CA ARG A 269 7.71 -11.35 -3.83
C ARG A 269 7.21 -12.42 -2.88
N SER A 270 5.98 -12.25 -2.42
CA SER A 270 5.29 -13.20 -1.56
C SER A 270 3.89 -13.41 -2.07
N ARG A 271 3.43 -14.67 -2.07
CA ARG A 271 2.03 -15.03 -2.32
C ARG A 271 1.11 -14.69 -1.17
N ARG A 272 1.61 -14.15 -0.07
CA ARG A 272 0.75 -13.66 1.02
C ARG A 272 0.60 -12.16 0.99
N VAL A 273 1.31 -11.45 0.11
CA VAL A 273 1.24 -10.00 0.00
C VAL A 273 0.37 -9.64 -1.19
N VAL A 274 -0.42 -8.58 -1.04
CA VAL A 274 -1.09 -7.87 -2.13
C VAL A 274 -0.56 -6.46 -2.22
N LEU A 275 -0.55 -5.89 -3.43
CA LEU A 275 -0.15 -4.51 -3.69
C LEU A 275 -1.25 -3.83 -4.51
N TYR A 276 -1.83 -2.77 -3.95
CA TYR A 276 -2.85 -1.95 -4.57
C TYR A 276 -2.31 -0.57 -4.97
N VAL A 277 -2.82 -0.07 -6.09
CA VAL A 277 -2.68 1.31 -6.53
C VAL A 277 -4.06 1.95 -6.44
N LEU A 278 -4.15 3.11 -5.78
CA LEU A 278 -5.41 3.85 -5.65
C LEU A 278 -5.24 5.28 -6.18
N GLU A 279 -6.27 5.78 -6.85
CA GLU A 279 -6.38 7.17 -7.30
C GLU A 279 -7.77 7.72 -7.01
N LYS A 280 -7.86 9.01 -6.69
CA LYS A 280 -9.14 9.63 -6.33
C LYS A 280 -10.11 9.55 -7.50
N LYS A 281 -11.37 9.13 -7.24
CA LYS A 281 -12.43 9.18 -8.26
C LYS A 281 -12.62 10.62 -8.72
N SER A 282 -12.58 10.85 -10.04
CA SER A 282 -12.82 12.17 -10.59
C SER A 282 -14.25 12.64 -10.26
N LYS A 283 -14.44 13.95 -10.00
CA LYS A 283 -15.72 14.52 -9.55
C LYS A 283 -16.92 14.24 -10.47
N ARG A 284 -16.72 13.81 -11.73
CA ARG A 284 -17.82 13.35 -12.60
C ARG A 284 -18.45 12.05 -12.11
N CYS A 285 -17.69 11.14 -11.49
CA CYS A 285 -18.18 9.84 -11.03
C CYS A 285 -19.01 9.91 -9.74
N LEU A 286 -18.79 10.92 -8.88
CA LEU A 286 -19.52 11.07 -7.61
C LEU A 286 -20.93 11.66 -7.79
N ALA A 287 -21.15 12.40 -8.88
CA ALA A 287 -22.45 13.02 -9.17
C ALA A 287 -23.51 11.97 -9.55
N ASP A 288 -23.14 10.96 -10.34
CA ASP A 288 -24.08 9.93 -10.82
C ASP A 288 -24.70 9.10 -9.68
N VAL A 289 -23.92 8.80 -8.63
CA VAL A 289 -24.41 8.07 -7.43
C VAL A 289 -25.38 8.91 -6.60
N SER A 290 -25.15 10.22 -6.51
CA SER A 290 -26.02 11.14 -5.75
C SER A 290 -27.35 11.41 -6.45
N SER A 291 -27.39 11.39 -7.79
CA SER A 291 -28.62 11.56 -8.56
C SER A 291 -29.54 10.34 -8.56
N LEU A 292 -29.00 9.13 -8.35
CA LEU A 292 -29.80 7.89 -8.25
C LEU A 292 -30.53 7.78 -6.90
N ASN A 293 -29.96 8.30 -5.81
CA ASN A 293 -30.54 8.25 -4.46
C ASN A 293 -31.54 9.37 -4.13
N GLN A 294 -31.80 10.30 -5.06
CA GLN A 294 -32.83 11.34 -4.90
C GLN A 294 -34.11 11.07 -5.70
N SER A 295 -34.19 9.93 -6.38
CA SER A 295 -35.31 9.55 -7.25
C SER A 295 -36.14 8.35 -6.75
N CYS A 296 -36.13 8.07 -5.44
CA CYS A 296 -37.07 7.15 -4.78
C CYS A 296 -37.88 7.88 -3.70
#